data_AF-A0A1A8DG41-F1
#
_entry.id   AF-A0A1A8DG41-F1
#
_cell.length_a   1.000
_cell.length_b   1.000
_cell.length_c   1.000
_cell.angle_alpha   90.00
_cell.angle_beta   90.00
_cell.angle_gamma   90.00
#
_symmetry.space_group_name_H-M   'P 1'
#
loop_
_entity.id
_entity.type
_entity.pdbx_description
1 polymer ?
#
loop_
_entity_poly.entity_id
_entity_poly.type
_entity_poly.pdbx_seq_one_letter_code
_entity_poly.pdbx_strand_id
1 'polypeptide(L)'
;LEYTYSGVTRLACSWTPTLEYIRDSVTTATGQTFNFVLINRYKDGQDHMGEHRDDEHELDPSCPIASVSLGAARDFVFRHRDARGKHSSRHIEPVKLELAHGSLLLMNPPTNTFWYHSVPVRRKVLSSRINLTFRRIVLDTSLKTCQDSL
;
A
#
# COMPACT_ATOMS: atom_id res chain seq x y z
N LEU A 1 -14.30 10.51 -2.00
CA LEU A 1 -13.54 9.40 -2.62
C LEU A 1 -13.96 8.15 -1.89
N GLU A 2 -14.68 7.28 -2.60
CA GLU A 2 -15.07 5.96 -2.11
C GLU A 2 -13.99 4.97 -2.51
N TYR A 3 -13.71 4.00 -1.65
CA TYR A 3 -12.79 2.92 -1.99
C TYR A 3 -13.27 1.59 -1.42
N THR A 4 -12.95 0.51 -2.11
CA THR A 4 -13.29 -0.86 -1.70
C THR A 4 -12.02 -1.64 -1.36
N TYR A 5 -11.84 -1.96 -0.07
CA TYR A 5 -10.73 -2.77 0.40
C TYR A 5 -11.25 -4.04 1.08
N SER A 6 -10.73 -5.20 0.66
CA SER A 6 -11.14 -6.51 1.20
C SER A 6 -12.66 -6.76 1.18
N GLY A 7 -13.36 -6.22 0.17
CA GLY A 7 -14.81 -6.37 -0.01
C GLY A 7 -15.68 -5.40 0.80
N VAL A 8 -15.09 -4.42 1.48
CA VAL A 8 -15.83 -3.39 2.23
C VAL A 8 -15.61 -2.02 1.61
N THR A 9 -16.68 -1.40 1.14
CA THR A 9 -16.66 -0.02 0.61
C THR A 9 -16.72 0.98 1.76
N ARG A 10 -15.82 1.97 1.74
CA ARG A 10 -15.76 3.04 2.75
C ARG A 10 -15.55 4.39 2.09
N LEU A 11 -16.07 5.43 2.75
CA LEU A 11 -15.70 6.80 2.44
C LEU A 11 -14.33 7.10 3.04
N ALA A 12 -13.43 7.63 2.22
CA ALA A 12 -12.17 8.16 2.71
C ALA A 12 -12.43 9.39 3.59
N CYS A 13 -11.80 9.42 4.77
CA CYS A 13 -11.77 10.62 5.59
C CYS A 13 -10.97 11.73 4.90
N SER A 14 -11.29 12.99 5.22
CA SER A 14 -10.48 14.13 4.79
C SER A 14 -9.05 14.03 5.31
N TRP A 15 -8.12 14.58 4.54
CA TRP A 15 -6.72 14.67 4.94
C TRP A 15 -6.57 15.49 6.24
N THR A 16 -5.69 15.04 7.13
CA THR A 16 -5.23 15.84 8.26
C THR A 16 -3.95 16.57 7.87
N PRO A 17 -3.60 17.70 8.52
CA PRO A 17 -2.39 18.45 8.20
C PRO A 17 -1.11 17.59 8.22
N THR A 18 -1.02 16.64 9.15
CA THR A 18 0.10 15.70 9.23
C THR A 18 0.18 14.77 8.02
N LEU A 19 -0.96 14.25 7.54
CA LEU A 19 -0.99 13.37 6.38
C LEU A 19 -0.71 14.14 5.10
N GLU A 20 -1.16 15.40 4.99
CA GLU A 20 -0.81 16.28 3.87
C GLU A 20 0.69 16.56 3.83
N TYR A 21 1.28 16.91 4.97
CA TYR A 21 2.72 17.13 5.07
C TYR A 21 3.54 15.92 4.60
N ILE A 22 3.15 14.71 5.02
CA ILE A 22 3.83 13.48 4.60
C ILE A 22 3.61 13.22 3.11
N ARG A 23 2.36 13.35 2.61
CA ARG A 23 2.03 13.20 1.18
C ARG A 23 2.86 14.13 0.31
N ASP A 24 2.96 15.39 0.70
CA ASP A 24 3.67 16.43 -0.05
C ASP A 24 5.18 16.15 -0.02
N SER A 25 5.72 15.72 1.12
CA SER A 25 7.12 15.28 1.24
C SER A 25 7.44 14.09 0.32
N VAL A 26 6.54 13.09 0.25
CA VAL A 26 6.67 11.95 -0.67
C VAL A 26 6.59 12.43 -2.13
N THR A 27 5.70 13.38 -2.42
CA THR A 27 5.56 13.97 -3.76
C THR A 27 6.84 14.69 -4.18
N THR A 28 7.42 15.52 -3.30
CA THR A 28 8.70 16.20 -3.56
C THR A 28 9.84 15.20 -3.79
N ALA A 29 9.91 14.12 -2.99
CA ALA A 29 10.99 13.15 -3.10
C ALA A 29 10.91 12.27 -4.35
N THR A 30 9.72 12.05 -4.91
CA THR A 30 9.49 11.06 -5.98
C THR A 30 9.00 11.65 -7.30
N GLY A 31 8.49 12.88 -7.29
CA GLY A 31 7.76 13.48 -8.40
C GLY A 31 6.37 12.87 -8.65
N GLN A 32 5.89 11.97 -7.79
CA GLN A 32 4.62 11.26 -7.96
C GLN A 32 3.53 11.88 -7.07
N THR A 33 2.31 11.98 -7.58
CA THR A 33 1.17 12.52 -6.84
C THR A 33 0.23 11.42 -6.37
N PHE A 34 -0.35 11.61 -5.19
CA PHE A 34 -1.23 10.64 -4.53
C PHE A 34 -2.48 11.34 -4.02
N ASN A 35 -3.65 10.72 -4.19
CA ASN A 35 -4.93 11.27 -3.76
C ASN A 35 -5.61 10.42 -2.68
N PHE A 36 -4.97 9.33 -2.26
CA PHE A 36 -5.47 8.43 -1.22
C PHE A 36 -4.32 7.87 -0.37
N VAL A 37 -4.62 7.54 0.89
CA VAL A 37 -3.71 6.81 1.77
C VAL A 37 -4.46 5.73 2.55
N LEU A 38 -3.93 4.52 2.55
CA LEU A 38 -4.34 3.45 3.47
C LEU A 38 -3.37 3.40 4.66
N ILE A 39 -3.92 3.45 5.88
CA ILE A 39 -3.12 3.42 7.11
C ILE A 39 -3.26 2.07 7.78
N ASN A 40 -2.14 1.37 7.91
CA ASN A 40 -2.06 0.12 8.67
C ASN A 40 -1.28 0.36 9.96
N ARG A 41 -1.88 0.07 11.11
CA ARG A 41 -1.21 0.08 12.42
C ARG A 41 -1.01 -1.35 12.91
N TYR A 42 0.24 -1.72 13.13
CA TYR A 42 0.65 -2.96 13.76
C TYR A 42 1.01 -2.64 15.20
N LYS A 43 0.28 -3.19 16.18
CA LYS A 43 0.51 -2.90 17.61
C LYS A 43 1.86 -3.41 18.08
N ASP A 44 2.28 -4.56 17.54
CA ASP A 44 3.51 -5.29 17.85
C ASP A 44 3.85 -6.23 16.67
N GLY A 45 4.79 -7.16 16.89
CA GLY A 45 5.19 -8.16 15.92
C GLY A 45 4.22 -9.32 15.72
N GLN A 46 3.12 -9.42 16.46
CA GLN A 46 2.07 -10.43 16.27
C GLN A 46 1.08 -9.98 15.18
N ASP A 47 0.81 -8.68 15.11
CA ASP A 47 0.07 -8.11 13.99
C ASP A 47 0.88 -8.27 12.70
N HIS A 48 0.19 -8.70 11.64
CA HIS A 48 0.80 -9.06 10.37
C HIS A 48 -0.16 -8.80 9.21
N MET A 49 0.37 -8.85 8.00
CA MET A 49 -0.41 -8.82 6.77
C MET A 49 0.09 -9.95 5.89
N GLY A 50 -0.82 -10.88 5.57
CA GLY A 50 -0.52 -12.05 4.75
C GLY A 50 -0.07 -11.67 3.33
N GLU A 51 0.37 -12.66 2.56
CA GLU A 51 0.72 -12.44 1.15
C GLU A 51 -0.49 -11.93 0.37
N HIS A 52 -0.37 -10.73 -0.18
CA HIS A 52 -1.39 -10.08 -1.01
C HIS A 52 -0.72 -9.25 -2.12
N ARG A 53 -1.53 -8.66 -2.98
CA ARG A 53 -1.14 -7.63 -3.95
C ARG A 53 -2.12 -6.47 -3.79
N ASP A 54 -1.65 -5.29 -4.12
CA ASP A 54 -2.54 -4.14 -4.30
C ASP A 54 -3.05 -4.18 -5.75
N ASP A 55 -4.14 -4.91 -5.97
CA ASP A 55 -4.79 -5.11 -7.28
C ASP A 55 -6.25 -4.65 -7.31
N GLU A 56 -6.61 -3.70 -6.44
CA GLU A 56 -7.94 -3.10 -6.43
C GLU A 56 -8.19 -2.31 -7.73
N HIS A 57 -9.37 -2.52 -8.33
CA HIS A 57 -9.75 -1.94 -9.63
C HIS A 57 -9.73 -0.40 -9.68
N GLU A 58 -9.86 0.24 -8.52
CA GLU A 58 -9.89 1.69 -8.38
C GLU A 58 -8.46 2.28 -8.44
N LEU A 59 -7.41 1.46 -8.32
CA LEU A 59 -6.02 1.92 -8.42
C LEU A 59 -5.65 2.21 -9.87
N ASP A 60 -4.92 3.31 -10.08
CA ASP A 60 -4.32 3.59 -11.38
C ASP A 60 -3.14 2.63 -11.63
N PRO A 61 -3.25 1.70 -12.59
CA PRO A 61 -2.23 0.66 -12.81
C PRO A 61 -0.91 1.21 -13.39
N SER A 62 -0.92 2.45 -13.88
CA SER A 62 0.27 3.12 -14.41
C SER A 62 1.08 3.85 -13.33
N CYS A 63 0.52 3.94 -12.12
CA CYS A 63 1.06 4.75 -11.04
C CYS A 63 1.77 3.88 -9.99
N PRO A 64 2.87 4.34 -9.38
CA PRO A 64 3.47 3.61 -8.27
C PRO A 64 2.64 3.72 -7.00
N ILE A 65 2.93 2.81 -6.06
CA ILE A 65 2.46 2.89 -4.68
C ILE A 65 3.63 3.31 -3.80
N ALA A 66 3.44 4.31 -2.95
CA ALA A 66 4.46 4.77 -2.01
C ALA A 66 4.10 4.33 -0.58
N SER A 67 5.00 3.58 0.04
CA SER A 67 4.83 3.05 1.40
C SER A 67 5.81 3.71 2.36
N VAL A 68 5.29 4.52 3.29
CA VAL A 68 6.08 5.17 4.35
C VAL A 68 5.90 4.41 5.66
N SER A 69 7.01 4.08 6.33
CA SER A 69 7.01 3.34 7.60
C SER A 69 7.45 4.20 8.77
N LEU A 70 6.67 4.22 9.85
CA LEU A 70 6.96 4.95 11.09
C LEU A 70 6.89 4.01 12.29
N GLY A 71 7.85 4.14 13.21
CA GLY A 71 7.93 3.33 14.42
C GLY A 71 8.82 2.11 14.24
N ALA A 72 8.41 0.95 14.76
CA ALA A 72 9.22 -0.26 14.76
C ALA A 72 9.58 -0.73 13.33
N ALA A 73 10.84 -1.10 13.12
CA ALA A 73 11.29 -1.72 11.89
C ALA A 73 10.61 -3.08 11.70
N ARG A 74 10.22 -3.41 10.46
CA ARG A 74 9.60 -4.69 10.12
C ARG A 74 10.12 -5.23 8.80
N ASP A 75 10.34 -6.54 8.78
CA ASP A 75 10.55 -7.27 7.53
C ASP A 75 9.34 -7.09 6.61
N PHE A 76 9.65 -6.82 5.34
CA PHE A 76 8.73 -6.77 4.22
C PHE A 76 9.24 -7.76 3.18
N VAL A 77 8.37 -8.67 2.75
CA VAL A 77 8.78 -9.81 1.92
C VAL A 77 8.00 -9.80 0.62
N PHE A 78 8.70 -9.80 -0.51
CA PHE A 78 8.14 -10.02 -1.83
C PHE A 78 8.33 -11.48 -2.27
N ARG A 79 7.30 -12.06 -2.86
CA ARG A 79 7.32 -13.39 -3.47
C ARG A 79 6.69 -13.35 -4.86
N HIS A 80 7.43 -13.78 -5.86
CA HIS A 80 6.94 -13.82 -7.24
C HIS A 80 5.79 -14.82 -7.38
N ARG A 81 4.74 -14.47 -8.12
CA ARG A 81 3.50 -15.28 -8.26
C ARG A 81 3.76 -16.71 -8.75
N ASP A 82 4.69 -16.87 -9.69
CA ASP A 82 5.07 -18.19 -10.26
C ASP A 82 5.92 -19.05 -9.31
N ALA A 83 6.38 -18.47 -8.19
CA ALA A 83 7.19 -19.13 -7.16
C ALA A 83 6.39 -19.33 -5.85
N ARG A 84 5.06 -19.38 -5.94
CA ARG A 84 4.15 -19.56 -4.79
C ARG A 84 3.57 -20.96 -4.72
N GLY A 85 3.34 -21.43 -3.49
CA GLY A 85 2.61 -22.66 -3.21
C GLY A 85 3.36 -23.95 -3.56
N LYS A 86 2.67 -25.08 -3.42
CA LYS A 86 3.23 -26.43 -3.64
C LYS A 86 3.50 -26.75 -5.11
N HIS A 87 2.96 -25.96 -6.04
CA HIS A 87 3.05 -26.16 -7.49
C HIS A 87 3.72 -24.97 -8.18
N SER A 88 4.79 -24.43 -7.57
CA SER A 88 5.56 -23.34 -8.18
C SER A 88 6.13 -23.78 -9.53
N SER A 89 5.83 -23.03 -10.59
CA SER A 89 6.37 -23.28 -11.93
C SER A 89 7.78 -22.74 -12.11
N ARG A 90 8.24 -21.86 -11.21
CA ARG A 90 9.58 -21.26 -11.22
C ARG A 90 10.20 -21.25 -9.83
N HIS A 91 11.52 -21.43 -9.78
CA HIS A 91 12.32 -21.22 -8.57
C HIS A 91 12.87 -19.80 -8.55
N ILE A 92 12.16 -18.90 -7.86
CA ILE A 92 12.57 -17.50 -7.67
C ILE A 92 12.63 -17.25 -6.17
N GLU A 93 13.79 -16.85 -5.67
CA GLU A 93 13.97 -16.56 -4.24
C GLU A 93 13.15 -15.34 -3.80
N PRO A 94 12.55 -15.36 -2.60
CA PRO A 94 11.88 -14.20 -2.05
C PRO A 94 12.85 -13.03 -1.82
N VAL A 95 12.42 -11.82 -2.14
CA VAL A 95 13.15 -10.59 -1.80
C VAL A 95 12.69 -10.12 -0.42
N LYS A 96 13.63 -9.88 0.49
CA LYS A 96 13.35 -9.43 1.86
C LYS A 96 14.02 -8.08 2.10
N LEU A 97 13.27 -7.14 2.66
CA LEU A 97 13.72 -5.81 3.02
C LEU A 97 13.32 -5.53 4.46
N GLU A 98 14.14 -4.83 5.22
CA GLU A 98 13.71 -4.25 6.49
C GLU A 98 13.22 -2.82 6.24
N LEU A 99 11.96 -2.53 6.57
CA LEU A 99 11.41 -1.19 6.47
C LEU A 99 11.55 -0.48 7.82
N ALA A 100 12.57 0.37 7.93
CA ALA A 100 12.91 1.12 9.13
C ALA A 100 12.00 2.33 9.36
N HIS A 101 12.11 2.95 10.55
CA HIS A 101 11.48 4.24 10.84
C HIS A 101 11.89 5.30 9.81
N GLY A 102 10.92 6.04 9.27
CA GLY A 102 11.13 7.11 8.29
C GLY A 102 11.44 6.62 6.88
N SER A 103 11.47 5.29 6.64
CA SER A 103 11.75 4.74 5.31
C SER A 103 10.58 4.96 4.35
N LEU A 104 10.93 5.17 3.07
CA LEU A 104 10.02 5.22 1.94
C LEU A 104 10.36 4.08 0.97
N LEU A 105 9.39 3.20 0.72
CA LEU A 105 9.45 2.17 -0.32
C LEU A 105 8.51 2.57 -1.47
N LEU A 106 9.07 2.78 -2.67
CA LEU A 106 8.28 3.06 -3.88
C LEU A 106 8.16 1.78 -4.72
N MET A 107 6.93 1.26 -4.86
CA MET A 107 6.63 0.07 -5.64
C MET A 107 6.09 0.48 -7.01
N ASN A 108 6.98 0.51 -8.01
CA ASN A 108 6.61 0.86 -9.38
C ASN A 108 5.92 -0.30 -10.11
N PRO A 109 5.05 -0.02 -11.09
CA PRO A 109 4.62 -1.03 -12.04
C PRO A 109 5.83 -1.70 -12.71
N PRO A 110 5.80 -3.02 -12.98
CA PRO A 110 4.68 -3.94 -12.80
C PRO A 110 4.75 -4.76 -11.49
N THR A 111 5.30 -4.22 -10.41
CA THR A 111 5.55 -4.98 -9.16
C THR A 111 4.29 -5.69 -8.65
N ASN A 112 3.18 -4.96 -8.45
CA ASN A 112 1.92 -5.53 -7.97
C ASN A 112 1.23 -6.47 -8.98
N THR A 113 1.70 -6.56 -10.23
CA THR A 113 1.22 -7.55 -11.21
C THR A 113 1.84 -8.93 -10.96
N PHE A 114 3.11 -8.97 -10.61
CA PHE A 114 3.91 -10.20 -10.55
C PHE A 114 4.29 -10.63 -9.14
N TRP A 115 4.35 -9.71 -8.19
CA TRP A 115 4.86 -9.96 -6.85
C TRP A 115 3.78 -9.79 -5.81
N TYR A 116 3.61 -10.82 -4.99
CA TYR A 116 2.90 -10.72 -3.72
C TYR A 116 3.84 -10.13 -2.69
N HIS A 117 3.28 -9.38 -1.75
CA HIS A 117 4.04 -8.86 -0.62
C HIS A 117 3.34 -9.13 0.71
N SER A 118 4.13 -9.14 1.79
CA SER A 118 3.65 -9.43 3.14
C SER A 118 4.48 -8.75 4.21
N VAL A 119 3.85 -8.55 5.37
CA VAL A 119 4.51 -8.15 6.62
C VAL A 119 4.35 -9.32 7.59
N PRO A 120 5.31 -10.25 7.67
CA PRO A 120 5.15 -11.48 8.45
C PRO A 120 5.24 -11.23 9.97
N VAL A 121 4.75 -12.20 10.74
CA VAL A 121 4.87 -12.21 12.21
C VAL A 121 6.34 -12.23 12.63
N ARG A 122 6.70 -11.36 13.58
CA ARG A 122 8.02 -11.25 14.20
C ARG A 122 7.86 -11.03 15.71
N ARG A 123 7.61 -12.12 16.45
CA ARG A 123 7.24 -12.10 17.89
C ARG A 123 8.19 -11.33 18.82
N LYS A 124 9.44 -11.07 18.39
CA LYS A 124 10.42 -10.30 19.16
C LYS A 124 10.24 -8.78 19.04
N VAL A 125 9.43 -8.30 18.09
CA VAL A 125 9.11 -6.88 17.95
C VAL A 125 7.96 -6.55 18.91
N LEU A 126 8.22 -5.71 19.91
CA LEU A 126 7.26 -5.38 20.97
C LEU A 126 6.67 -3.97 20.83
N SER A 127 7.19 -3.17 19.91
CA SER A 127 6.78 -1.80 19.66
C SER A 127 5.93 -1.67 18.40
N SER A 128 5.11 -0.63 18.35
CA SER A 128 4.17 -0.43 17.26
C SER A 128 4.82 0.12 15.99
N ARG A 129 4.23 -0.21 14.85
CA ARG A 129 4.53 0.36 13.53
C ARG A 129 3.27 0.94 12.90
N ILE A 130 3.39 2.12 12.32
CA ILE A 130 2.38 2.72 11.44
C ILE A 130 2.94 2.69 10.01
N ASN A 131 2.13 2.24 9.07
CA ASN A 131 2.46 2.22 7.66
C ASN A 131 1.43 3.05 6.89
N LEU A 132 1.91 4.00 6.10
CA LEU A 132 1.11 4.85 5.24
C LEU A 132 1.35 4.41 3.79
N THR A 133 0.34 3.78 3.18
CA THR A 133 0.40 3.36 1.77
C THR A 133 -0.34 4.39 0.92
N PHE A 134 0.39 5.31 0.32
CA PHE A 134 -0.12 6.33 -0.59
C PHE A 134 -0.37 5.73 -1.98
N ARG A 135 -1.53 6.07 -2.55
CA ARG A 135 -2.02 5.52 -3.82
C ARG A 135 -2.65 6.61 -4.68
N ARG A 136 -2.68 6.39 -6.00
CA ARG A 136 -3.49 7.15 -6.94
C ARG A 136 -4.72 6.32 -7.31
N ILE A 137 -5.88 6.80 -6.91
CA ILE A 137 -7.18 6.20 -7.21
C ILE A 137 -7.79 6.91 -8.42
N VAL A 138 -8.25 6.13 -9.38
CA VAL A 138 -9.02 6.59 -10.55
C VAL A 138 -10.40 6.99 -10.06
N LEU A 139 -10.75 8.26 -10.22
CA LEU A 139 -12.09 8.74 -9.94
C LEU A 139 -12.97 8.39 -11.14
N ASP A 140 -14.01 7.59 -10.94
CA ASP A 140 -14.99 7.36 -11.99
C ASP A 140 -15.76 8.67 -12.27
N THR A 141 -15.45 9.30 -13.40
CA THR A 141 -16.12 10.52 -13.87
C THR A 141 -17.52 10.28 -14.43
N SER A 142 -17.99 9.03 -14.51
CA SER A 142 -19.31 8.72 -15.11
C SER A 142 -20.53 9.10 -14.25
N LEU A 143 -20.35 9.56 -13.01
CA LEU A 143 -21.44 9.94 -12.10
C LEU A 143 -21.74 11.45 -11.99
N LYS A 144 -21.20 12.30 -12.88
CA LYS A 144 -21.38 13.77 -12.81
C LYS A 144 -22.27 14.43 -13.89
N THR A 145 -23.13 13.69 -14.59
CA THR A 145 -24.06 14.26 -15.59
C THR A 145 -25.54 14.01 -15.31
N CYS A 146 -25.97 14.09 -14.04
CA CYS A 146 -27.40 14.09 -13.74
C CYS A 146 -27.72 14.93 -12.50
N GLN A 147 -27.44 16.23 -12.56
CA GLN A 147 -28.05 17.26 -11.71
C GLN A 147 -27.55 18.63 -12.19
N ASP A 148 -28.04 19.08 -13.34
CA ASP A 148 -28.14 20.49 -13.72
C ASP A 148 -29.23 20.59 -14.79
N SER A 149 -30.46 20.37 -14.33
CA SER A 149 -31.69 20.68 -15.07
C SER A 149 -32.76 20.96 -14.04
N LEU A 150 -32.84 22.20 -13.58
CA LEU A 150 -34.04 22.94 -13.17
C LEU A 150 -33.69 24.41 -12.96
#